data_AF-A0A8T1S030-F1
#
_entry.id   AF-A0A8T1S030-F1
#
_cell.length_a   1.000
_cell.length_b   1.000
_cell.length_c   1.000
_cell.angle_alpha   90.00
_cell.angle_beta   90.00
_cell.angle_gamma   90.00
#
_symmetry.space_group_name_H-M   'P 1'
#
loop_
_entity.id
_entity.type
_entity.pdbx_description
1 polymer ?
#
loop_
_entity_poly.entity_id
_entity_poly.type
_entity_poly.pdbx_seq_one_letter_code
_entity_poly.pdbx_strand_id
1 'polypeptide(L)'
;MGVIDEKTMGEAAAHFRRAVTRIMENDFKDGQLFNEVMWSLQALRETFTTLMAQFQREVFCPNKCGRMVHQFIDCRACDTKIYSCNRDLHCGERRLRIQQDDDLILDCALTWHRASYGAKSYRFYRAVGGSEQVMVTGPDAFLVKKEATANDSGRYRCEMLDTKGWVCSELRFQVTVTPLPGNSTRPPTPALLGSLTLPPPSWSPTPPGGPGDWTVWVIIGSSAGLVLLLIGGCAWLYHRQREVPEEDGGSQGGQLKT
;
A
#
# COMPACT_ATOMS: atom_id res chain seq x y z
N MET A 1 17.09 7.38 21.15
CA MET A 1 15.65 7.29 21.46
C MET A 1 15.34 5.89 21.93
N GLY A 2 14.54 5.70 22.98
CA GLY A 2 14.25 4.39 23.58
C GLY A 2 12.96 3.77 23.04
N VAL A 3 12.75 3.81 21.71
CA VAL A 3 11.55 3.31 21.05
C VAL A 3 11.92 2.51 19.82
N ILE A 4 11.11 1.51 19.47
CA ILE A 4 11.33 0.60 18.34
C ILE A 4 9.98 0.17 17.74
N ASP A 5 9.91 -0.08 16.44
CA ASP A 5 8.71 -0.67 15.83
C ASP A 5 8.68 -2.19 16.00
N GLU A 6 7.49 -2.76 15.83
CA GLU A 6 7.26 -4.20 16.02
C GLU A 6 8.10 -5.07 15.07
N LYS A 7 8.32 -4.62 13.83
CA LYS A 7 9.13 -5.37 12.86
C LYS A 7 10.59 -5.44 13.30
N THR A 8 11.21 -4.30 13.61
CA THR A 8 12.62 -4.27 14.07
C THR A 8 12.79 -5.02 15.39
N MET A 9 11.80 -4.94 16.29
CA MET A 9 11.80 -5.71 17.53
C MET A 9 11.71 -7.23 17.27
N GLY A 10 10.86 -7.65 16.33
CA GLY A 10 10.75 -9.05 15.91
C GLY A 10 12.05 -9.60 15.30
N GLU A 11 12.74 -8.79 14.48
CA GLU A 11 14.05 -9.14 13.93
C GLU A 11 15.09 -9.30 15.04
N ALA A 12 15.17 -8.33 15.96
CA ALA A 12 16.08 -8.40 17.12
C ALA A 12 15.82 -9.65 17.99
N ALA A 13 14.55 -9.96 18.27
CA ALA A 13 14.15 -11.14 19.03
C ALA A 13 14.53 -12.45 18.30
N ALA A 14 14.42 -12.48 16.97
CA ALA A 14 14.83 -13.63 16.18
C ALA A 14 16.34 -13.86 16.24
N HIS A 15 17.15 -12.80 16.17
CA HIS A 15 18.60 -12.90 16.36
C HIS A 15 18.96 -13.42 17.75
N PHE A 16 18.32 -12.87 18.79
CA PHE A 16 18.52 -13.33 20.18
C PHE A 16 18.20 -14.81 20.34
N ARG A 17 17.02 -15.25 19.87
CA ARG A 17 16.60 -16.65 19.95
C ARG A 17 17.58 -17.59 19.26
N ARG A 18 18.04 -17.25 18.04
CA ARG A 18 19.03 -18.08 17.32
C ARG A 18 20.34 -18.22 18.10
N ALA A 19 20.83 -17.14 18.71
CA ALA A 19 22.05 -17.18 19.51
C ALA A 19 21.89 -18.07 20.75
N VAL A 20 20.77 -17.93 21.48
CA VAL A 20 20.47 -18.77 22.65
C VAL A 20 20.31 -20.23 22.26
N THR A 21 19.57 -20.54 21.19
CA THR A 21 19.41 -21.90 20.68
C THR A 21 20.76 -22.52 20.33
N ARG A 22 21.66 -21.78 19.66
CA ARG A 22 23.02 -22.25 19.37
C ARG A 22 23.80 -22.61 20.64
N ILE A 23 23.71 -21.80 21.69
CA ILE A 23 24.39 -22.08 22.96
C ILE A 23 23.84 -23.36 23.59
N MET A 24 22.52 -23.53 23.59
CA MET A 24 21.85 -24.70 24.15
C MET A 24 22.17 -25.99 23.39
N GLU A 25 22.20 -25.95 22.07
CA GLU A 25 22.44 -27.13 21.21
C GLU A 25 23.88 -27.64 21.30
N ASN A 26 24.85 -26.77 21.61
CA ASN A 26 26.27 -27.14 21.67
C ASN A 26 26.73 -27.65 23.05
N ASP A 27 25.83 -27.74 24.04
CA ASP A 27 26.10 -28.26 25.41
C ASP A 27 27.41 -27.75 26.04
N PHE A 28 27.69 -26.44 25.90
CA PHE A 28 28.88 -25.81 26.48
C PHE A 28 28.89 -25.93 28.00
N LYS A 29 30.06 -26.15 28.60
CA LYS A 29 30.22 -26.35 30.06
C LYS A 29 31.07 -25.28 30.72
N ASP A 30 30.79 -25.01 31.99
CA ASP A 30 31.58 -24.17 32.89
C ASP A 30 32.06 -22.83 32.27
N GLY A 31 33.38 -22.58 32.27
CA GLY A 31 33.96 -21.35 31.73
C GLY A 31 33.75 -21.16 30.23
N GLN A 32 33.58 -22.24 29.46
CA GLN A 32 33.28 -22.15 28.04
C GLN A 32 31.86 -21.62 27.81
N LEU A 33 30.89 -22.08 28.60
CA LEU A 33 29.52 -21.55 28.55
C LEU A 33 29.51 -20.05 28.87
N PHE A 34 30.20 -19.62 29.92
CA PHE A 34 30.29 -18.21 30.28
C PHE A 34 30.85 -17.36 29.13
N ASN A 35 31.95 -17.81 28.52
CA ASN A 35 32.55 -17.10 27.38
C ASN A 35 31.57 -17.03 26.20
N GLU A 36 30.96 -18.14 25.79
CA GLU A 36 30.03 -18.16 24.66
C GLU A 36 28.79 -17.29 24.87
N VAL A 37 28.25 -17.26 26.09
CA VAL A 37 27.16 -16.35 26.46
C VAL A 37 27.62 -14.89 26.33
N MET A 38 28.79 -14.54 26.90
CA MET A 38 29.29 -13.17 26.87
C MET A 38 29.57 -12.69 25.44
N TRP A 39 30.24 -13.51 24.63
CA TRP A 39 30.51 -13.23 23.21
C TRP A 39 29.21 -13.08 22.42
N SER A 40 28.23 -13.96 22.66
CA SER A 40 26.93 -13.87 21.99
C SER A 40 26.17 -12.60 22.38
N LEU A 41 26.19 -12.19 23.65
CA LEU A 41 25.57 -10.94 24.10
C LEU A 41 26.23 -9.71 23.48
N GLN A 42 27.57 -9.70 23.33
CA GLN A 42 28.29 -8.63 22.65
C GLN A 42 27.89 -8.55 21.16
N ALA A 43 27.88 -9.68 20.46
CA ALA A 43 27.47 -9.74 19.05
C ALA A 43 26.00 -9.32 18.84
N LEU A 44 25.12 -9.72 19.77
CA LEU A 44 23.70 -9.31 19.76
C LEU A 44 23.53 -7.82 19.99
N ARG A 45 24.33 -7.22 20.88
CA ARG A 45 24.33 -5.77 21.10
C ARG A 45 24.73 -5.01 19.84
N GLU A 46 25.74 -5.48 19.12
CA GLU A 46 26.19 -4.87 17.85
C GLU A 46 25.13 -4.99 16.76
N THR A 47 24.52 -6.18 16.65
CA THR A 47 23.40 -6.44 15.74
C THR A 47 22.22 -5.50 16.04
N PHE A 48 21.81 -5.40 17.31
CA PHE A 48 20.73 -4.53 17.74
C PHE A 48 21.04 -3.05 17.45
N THR A 49 22.28 -2.62 17.67
CA THR A 49 22.71 -1.25 17.36
C THR A 49 22.56 -0.93 15.87
N THR A 50 22.93 -1.87 15.00
CA THR A 50 22.76 -1.74 13.55
C THR A 50 21.29 -1.65 13.16
N LEU A 51 20.44 -2.55 13.68
CA LEU A 51 19.00 -2.53 13.45
C LEU A 51 18.37 -1.20 13.90
N MET A 52 18.76 -0.71 15.08
CA MET A 52 18.27 0.57 15.60
C MET A 52 18.71 1.76 14.75
N ALA A 53 19.94 1.76 14.22
CA ALA A 53 20.41 2.80 13.33
C ALA A 53 19.61 2.82 12.01
N GLN A 54 19.31 1.63 11.46
CA GLN A 54 18.47 1.52 10.27
C GLN A 54 17.04 2.01 10.55
N PHE A 55 16.42 1.57 11.65
CA PHE A 55 15.11 2.04 12.09
C PHE A 55 15.05 3.56 12.18
N GLN A 56 16.03 4.18 12.85
CA GLN A 56 16.07 5.64 13.02
C GLN A 56 16.20 6.39 11.70
N ARG A 57 16.89 5.81 10.70
CA ARG A 57 17.11 6.43 9.39
C ARG A 57 15.91 6.26 8.46
N GLU A 58 15.29 5.08 8.46
CA GLU A 58 14.35 4.67 7.41
C GLU A 58 12.88 4.68 7.86
N VAL A 59 12.63 4.43 9.15
CA VAL A 59 11.28 4.17 9.69
C VAL A 59 10.84 5.27 10.65
N PHE A 60 11.76 5.84 11.41
CA PHE A 60 11.43 6.84 12.42
C PHE A 60 11.17 8.21 11.78
N CYS A 61 9.90 8.63 11.75
CA CYS A 61 9.45 9.93 11.23
C CYS A 61 9.98 10.27 9.81
N PRO A 62 9.70 9.45 8.78
CA PRO A 62 10.15 9.70 7.40
C PRO A 62 9.43 10.88 6.74
N ASN A 63 8.34 11.38 7.33
CA ASN A 63 7.54 12.45 6.74
C ASN A 63 8.28 13.79 6.76
N LYS A 64 8.39 14.41 5.57
CA LYS A 64 8.99 15.74 5.39
C LYS A 64 8.01 16.89 5.70
N CYS A 65 6.72 16.59 5.63
CA CYS A 65 5.59 17.49 5.87
C CYS A 65 4.47 16.70 6.55
N GLY A 66 3.42 17.38 6.98
CA GLY A 66 2.27 16.81 7.66
C GLY A 66 2.57 16.28 9.06
N ARG A 67 1.58 15.58 9.59
CA ARG A 67 1.58 14.86 10.85
C ARG A 67 1.47 13.38 10.54
N MET A 68 2.57 12.67 10.73
CA MET A 68 2.58 11.21 10.67
C MET A 68 2.42 10.65 12.08
N VAL A 69 1.57 9.66 12.25
CA VAL A 69 1.37 8.98 13.52
C VAL A 69 2.02 7.60 13.43
N HIS A 70 2.74 7.19 14.45
CA HIS A 70 3.31 5.85 14.57
C HIS A 70 2.84 5.19 15.84
N GLN A 71 2.87 3.87 15.85
CA GLN A 71 2.74 3.05 17.04
C GLN A 71 4.09 2.35 17.26
N PHE A 72 4.78 2.69 18.35
CA PHE A 72 6.10 2.13 18.68
C PHE A 72 6.09 1.54 20.08
N ILE A 73 6.96 0.57 20.32
CA ILE A 73 7.22 -0.04 21.61
C ILE A 73 8.24 0.83 22.36
N ASP A 74 7.91 1.23 23.59
CA ASP A 74 8.82 1.90 24.51
C ASP A 74 9.75 0.86 25.14
N CYS A 75 11.05 0.95 24.89
CA CYS A 75 12.03 -0.03 25.36
C CYS A 75 12.20 -0.03 26.88
N ARG A 76 11.80 1.03 27.60
CA ARG A 76 11.94 1.12 29.05
C ARG A 76 10.71 0.61 29.79
N ALA A 77 9.53 0.94 29.27
CA ALA A 77 8.26 0.54 29.87
C ALA A 77 7.72 -0.78 29.30
N CYS A 78 8.27 -1.26 28.18
CA CYS A 78 7.81 -2.45 27.45
C CYS A 78 6.33 -2.36 27.03
N ASP A 79 5.81 -1.14 26.85
CA ASP A 79 4.45 -0.86 26.41
C ASP A 79 4.44 -0.21 25.03
N THR A 80 3.30 -0.30 24.35
CA THR A 80 3.13 0.29 23.02
C THR A 80 2.49 1.66 23.15
N LYS A 81 3.12 2.69 22.57
CA LYS A 81 2.66 4.08 22.61
C LYS A 81 2.50 4.66 21.22
N ILE A 82 1.59 5.64 21.13
CA ILE A 82 1.37 6.41 19.91
C ILE A 82 2.31 7.62 19.91
N TYR A 83 3.10 7.75 18.85
CA TYR A 83 4.01 8.87 18.62
C TYR A 83 3.54 9.70 17.43
N SER A 84 3.63 11.02 17.52
CA SER A 84 3.28 11.93 16.42
C SER A 84 4.54 12.66 15.91
N CYS A 85 4.85 12.46 14.64
CA CYS A 85 5.89 13.15 13.91
C CYS A 85 5.29 14.38 13.23
N ASN A 86 5.34 15.52 13.92
CA ASN A 86 4.75 16.77 13.45
C ASN A 86 5.75 17.56 12.60
N ARG A 87 5.28 18.02 11.43
CA ARG A 87 5.94 18.95 10.51
C ARG A 87 4.90 19.97 10.03
N ASP A 88 5.30 20.84 9.10
CA ASP A 88 4.36 21.75 8.46
C ASP A 88 3.24 20.99 7.73
N LEU A 89 1.97 21.32 7.99
CA LEU A 89 0.83 20.60 7.42
C LEU A 89 0.75 20.73 5.89
N HIS A 90 1.28 21.81 5.33
CA HIS A 90 1.27 22.06 3.91
C HIS A 90 2.39 21.27 3.21
N CYS A 91 1.99 20.25 2.46
CA CYS A 91 2.88 19.33 1.76
C CYS A 91 3.24 19.79 0.33
N GLY A 92 2.83 21.01 -0.05
CA GLY A 92 3.19 21.66 -1.30
C GLY A 92 2.03 21.83 -2.27
N GLU A 93 2.38 22.19 -3.50
CA GLU A 93 1.46 22.46 -4.59
C GLU A 93 1.86 21.66 -5.85
N ARG A 94 0.90 20.97 -6.47
CA ARG A 94 1.08 20.21 -7.72
C ARG A 94 0.41 20.94 -8.89
N ARG A 95 1.12 21.15 -9.98
CA ARG A 95 0.56 21.74 -11.21
C ARG A 95 0.24 20.65 -12.21
N LEU A 96 -1.02 20.55 -12.62
CA LEU A 96 -1.51 19.52 -13.54
C LEU A 96 -1.94 20.17 -14.84
N ARG A 97 -1.42 19.67 -15.96
CA ARG A 97 -1.86 20.04 -17.30
C ARG A 97 -2.46 18.79 -17.94
N ILE A 98 -3.73 18.87 -18.28
CA ILE A 98 -4.46 17.77 -18.92
C ILE A 98 -5.10 18.27 -20.22
N GLN A 99 -5.35 17.39 -21.17
CA GLN A 99 -6.16 17.76 -22.33
C GLN A 99 -7.65 17.65 -21.96
N GLN A 100 -8.49 18.30 -22.74
CA GLN A 100 -9.92 18.10 -22.65
C GLN A 100 -10.27 16.64 -22.99
N ASP A 101 -11.34 16.12 -22.40
CA ASP A 101 -11.81 14.73 -22.52
C ASP A 101 -10.89 13.67 -21.87
N ASP A 102 -9.68 14.03 -21.41
CA ASP A 102 -8.84 13.18 -20.55
C ASP A 102 -9.40 13.10 -19.11
N ASP A 103 -9.02 12.05 -18.38
CA ASP A 103 -9.35 11.91 -16.96
C ASP A 103 -8.48 12.83 -16.09
N LEU A 104 -9.12 13.70 -15.30
CA LEU A 104 -8.46 14.48 -14.25
C LEU A 104 -8.27 13.61 -13.00
N ILE A 105 -7.02 13.37 -12.61
CA ILE A 105 -6.68 12.61 -11.41
C ILE A 105 -5.95 13.51 -10.42
N LEU A 106 -6.56 13.76 -9.26
CA LEU A 106 -5.93 14.42 -8.13
C LEU A 106 -5.41 13.38 -7.15
N ASP A 107 -4.10 13.13 -7.16
CA ASP A 107 -3.44 12.22 -6.23
C ASP A 107 -2.98 12.96 -4.97
N CYS A 108 -3.64 12.65 -3.85
CA CYS A 108 -3.32 13.18 -2.53
C CYS A 108 -2.47 12.21 -1.68
N ALA A 109 -2.11 11.05 -2.22
CA ALA A 109 -1.28 10.10 -1.50
C ALA A 109 0.16 10.64 -1.33
N LEU A 110 0.65 10.59 -0.09
CA LEU A 110 2.07 10.75 0.21
C LEU A 110 2.63 9.38 0.61
N THR A 111 3.93 9.19 0.38
CA THR A 111 4.63 7.92 0.63
C THR A 111 4.45 7.41 2.07
N TRP A 112 4.29 8.31 3.02
CA TRP A 112 4.13 8.01 4.44
C TRP A 112 2.66 7.82 4.87
N HIS A 113 1.67 8.12 4.03
CA HIS A 113 0.25 7.97 4.40
C HIS A 113 -0.07 6.53 4.77
N ARG A 114 0.34 5.55 3.95
CA ARG A 114 0.07 4.13 4.23
C ARG A 114 0.76 3.63 5.49
N ALA A 115 1.95 4.16 5.80
CA ALA A 115 2.72 3.80 6.98
C ALA A 115 2.25 4.50 8.26
N SER A 116 1.49 5.59 8.13
CA SER A 116 0.93 6.32 9.27
C SER A 116 -0.14 5.48 9.95
N TYR A 117 -0.06 5.35 11.27
CA TYR A 117 -1.00 4.58 12.09
C TYR A 117 -2.43 5.14 12.03
N GLY A 118 -3.41 4.25 12.19
CA GLY A 118 -4.84 4.57 12.24
C GLY A 118 -5.51 4.74 10.86
N ALA A 119 -6.84 4.59 10.84
CA ALA A 119 -7.64 4.81 9.65
C ALA A 119 -7.59 6.29 9.22
N LYS A 120 -7.72 6.51 7.91
CA LYS A 120 -7.57 7.82 7.26
C LYS A 120 -8.77 8.07 6.36
N SER A 121 -9.15 9.33 6.26
CA SER A 121 -10.10 9.78 5.24
C SER A 121 -9.51 11.00 4.54
N TYR A 122 -9.76 11.12 3.25
CA TYR A 122 -9.37 12.23 2.43
C TYR A 122 -10.57 13.09 2.11
N ARG A 123 -10.34 14.40 2.07
CA ARG A 123 -11.35 15.38 1.73
C ARG A 123 -10.81 16.29 0.64
N PHE A 124 -11.53 16.36 -0.46
CA PHE A 124 -11.17 17.19 -1.61
C PHE A 124 -12.08 18.41 -1.69
N TYR A 125 -11.47 19.54 -2.03
CA TYR A 125 -12.11 20.83 -2.19
C TYR A 125 -11.79 21.41 -3.57
N ARG A 126 -12.73 22.19 -4.10
CA ARG A 126 -12.55 23.01 -5.30
C ARG A 126 -12.83 24.47 -4.98
N ALA A 127 -11.95 25.36 -5.42
CA ALA A 127 -12.18 26.78 -5.33
C ALA A 127 -13.15 27.24 -6.44
N VAL A 128 -14.33 27.71 -6.06
CA VAL A 128 -15.36 28.25 -6.95
C VAL A 128 -15.77 29.62 -6.45
N GLY A 129 -15.64 30.65 -7.31
CA GLY A 129 -16.04 32.02 -6.96
C GLY A 129 -15.32 32.63 -5.76
N GLY A 130 -14.07 32.20 -5.48
CA GLY A 130 -13.29 32.65 -4.32
C GLY A 130 -13.60 31.91 -3.01
N SER A 131 -14.57 30.98 -3.01
CA SER A 131 -14.89 30.11 -1.88
C SER A 131 -14.48 28.65 -2.16
N GLU A 132 -14.15 27.90 -1.13
CA GLU A 132 -13.87 26.46 -1.28
C GLU A 132 -15.12 25.63 -1.03
N GLN A 133 -15.42 24.73 -1.96
CA GLN A 133 -16.53 23.78 -1.85
C GLN A 133 -16.00 22.35 -1.74
N VAL A 134 -16.54 21.57 -0.81
CA VAL A 134 -16.21 20.15 -0.66
C VAL A 134 -16.75 19.38 -1.86
N MET A 135 -15.89 18.61 -2.52
CA MET A 135 -16.27 17.73 -3.63
C MET A 135 -16.61 16.32 -3.13
N VAL A 136 -15.71 15.76 -2.34
CA VAL A 136 -15.83 14.39 -1.82
C VAL A 136 -15.10 14.27 -0.48
N THR A 137 -15.62 13.40 0.39
CA THR A 137 -14.92 12.90 1.56
C THR A 137 -15.02 11.37 1.55
N GLY A 138 -13.90 10.67 1.72
CA GLY A 138 -13.89 9.21 1.66
C GLY A 138 -12.53 8.60 2.02
N PRO A 139 -12.38 7.27 1.98
CA PRO A 139 -11.11 6.60 2.28
C PRO A 139 -10.07 6.73 1.14
N ASP A 140 -10.51 7.07 -0.07
CA ASP A 140 -9.67 7.09 -1.26
C ASP A 140 -8.77 8.33 -1.30
N ALA A 141 -7.46 8.10 -1.48
CA ALA A 141 -6.46 9.14 -1.61
C ALA A 141 -6.46 9.84 -2.98
N PHE A 142 -7.38 9.45 -3.86
CA PHE A 142 -7.45 9.92 -5.25
C PHE A 142 -8.85 10.42 -5.55
N LEU A 143 -8.96 11.55 -6.24
CA LEU A 143 -10.19 11.97 -6.89
C LEU A 143 -10.01 11.86 -8.39
N VAL A 144 -10.90 11.11 -9.04
CA VAL A 144 -10.94 10.97 -10.49
C VAL A 144 -12.19 11.64 -11.05
N LYS A 145 -12.00 12.61 -11.94
CA LYS A 145 -13.06 13.25 -12.72
C LYS A 145 -12.85 12.87 -14.18
N LYS A 146 -13.73 12.00 -14.68
CA LYS A 146 -13.71 11.56 -16.07
C LYS A 146 -14.08 12.69 -17.03
N GLU A 147 -13.51 12.64 -18.23
CA GLU A 147 -13.82 13.55 -19.35
C GLU A 147 -13.73 15.02 -18.91
N ALA A 148 -12.52 15.46 -18.59
CA ALA A 148 -12.27 16.80 -18.07
C ALA A 148 -12.63 17.88 -19.09
N THR A 149 -13.31 18.93 -18.64
CA THR A 149 -13.71 20.06 -19.48
C THR A 149 -12.83 21.28 -19.19
N ALA A 150 -12.84 22.27 -20.10
CA ALA A 150 -12.15 23.55 -19.86
C ALA A 150 -12.55 24.20 -18.52
N ASN A 151 -13.81 24.02 -18.12
CA ASN A 151 -14.35 24.52 -16.85
C ASN A 151 -13.70 23.86 -15.64
N ASP A 152 -13.16 22.65 -15.74
CA ASP A 152 -12.50 21.95 -14.62
C ASP A 152 -11.10 22.50 -14.29
N SER A 153 -10.61 23.46 -15.07
CA SER A 153 -9.45 24.28 -14.72
C SER A 153 -9.71 25.05 -13.43
N GLY A 154 -8.72 25.12 -12.55
CA GLY A 154 -8.86 25.85 -11.29
C GLY A 154 -7.94 25.36 -10.18
N ARG A 155 -8.26 25.82 -8.97
CA ARG A 155 -7.55 25.45 -7.75
C ARG A 155 -8.32 24.38 -7.00
N TYR A 156 -7.60 23.36 -6.59
CA TYR A 156 -8.10 22.28 -5.76
C TYR A 156 -7.24 22.12 -4.53
N ARG A 157 -7.82 21.55 -3.49
CA ARG A 157 -7.12 21.27 -2.23
C ARG A 157 -7.55 19.92 -1.73
N CYS A 158 -6.61 19.17 -1.17
CA CYS A 158 -6.90 17.91 -0.50
C CYS A 158 -6.34 17.94 0.91
N GLU A 159 -7.10 17.38 1.84
CA GLU A 159 -6.68 17.11 3.20
C GLU A 159 -6.71 15.60 3.46
N MET A 160 -5.69 15.08 4.14
CA MET A 160 -5.79 13.80 4.83
C MET A 160 -6.20 14.06 6.28
N LEU A 161 -7.19 13.33 6.77
CA LEU A 161 -7.72 13.41 8.12
C LEU A 161 -7.43 12.12 8.88
N ASP A 162 -7.21 12.23 10.19
CA ASP A 162 -7.18 11.08 11.09
C ASP A 162 -8.58 10.63 11.53
N THR A 163 -8.64 9.55 12.31
CA THR A 163 -9.88 9.02 12.92
C THR A 163 -10.68 10.02 13.76
N LYS A 164 -10.06 11.11 14.24
CA LYS A 164 -10.70 12.15 15.04
C LYS A 164 -11.09 13.37 14.18
N GLY A 165 -10.81 13.34 12.88
CA GLY A 165 -11.07 14.44 11.95
C GLY A 165 -9.99 15.51 11.94
N TRP A 166 -8.83 15.29 12.56
CA TRP A 166 -7.71 16.24 12.52
C TRP A 166 -6.99 16.19 11.18
N VAL A 167 -6.70 17.36 10.64
CA VAL A 167 -5.89 17.49 9.42
C VAL A 167 -4.47 17.02 9.72
N CYS A 168 -4.04 16.01 8.97
CA CYS A 168 -2.71 15.43 9.04
C CYS A 168 -1.82 15.90 7.89
N SER A 169 -2.38 16.22 6.73
CA SER A 169 -1.62 16.81 5.62
C SER A 169 -2.55 17.57 4.70
N GLU A 170 -2.07 18.67 4.14
CA GLU A 170 -2.75 19.44 3.11
C GLU A 170 -1.89 19.47 1.84
N LEU A 171 -2.51 19.24 0.68
CA LEU A 171 -1.88 19.37 -0.62
C LEU A 171 -2.75 20.22 -1.53
N ARG A 172 -2.13 21.14 -2.28
CA ARG A 172 -2.84 22.00 -3.24
C ARG A 172 -2.56 21.56 -4.66
N PHE A 173 -3.52 21.77 -5.54
CA PHE A 173 -3.39 21.51 -6.97
C PHE A 173 -3.82 22.72 -7.78
N GLN A 174 -3.06 23.02 -8.82
CA GLN A 174 -3.39 24.01 -9.83
C GLN A 174 -3.59 23.28 -11.15
N VAL A 175 -4.85 23.11 -11.56
CA VAL A 175 -5.25 22.36 -12.75
C VAL A 175 -5.44 23.31 -13.92
N THR A 176 -4.89 22.95 -15.07
CA THR A 176 -5.10 23.64 -16.35
C THR A 176 -5.51 22.62 -17.41
N VAL A 177 -6.72 22.76 -17.93
CA VAL A 177 -7.25 21.90 -18.99
C VAL A 177 -7.04 22.60 -20.34
N THR A 178 -6.34 21.93 -21.25
CA THR A 178 -6.09 22.45 -22.60
C THR A 178 -7.21 21.97 -23.52
N PRO A 179 -8.01 22.86 -24.13
CA PRO A 179 -9.08 22.45 -25.02
C PRO A 179 -8.52 21.75 -26.26
N LEU A 180 -9.24 20.74 -26.76
CA LEU A 180 -8.87 20.09 -28.01
C LEU A 180 -8.96 21.10 -29.17
N PRO A 181 -8.03 21.06 -30.14
CA PRO A 181 -8.13 21.87 -31.35
C PRO A 181 -9.29 21.34 -32.21
N GLY A 182 -10.51 21.81 -31.96
CA GLY A 182 -11.68 21.33 -32.71
C GLY A 182 -13.06 21.73 -32.17
N ASN A 183 -13.33 23.02 -32.01
CA ASN A 183 -14.67 23.61 -32.25
C ASN A 183 -14.64 25.15 -32.39
N SER A 184 -13.55 25.69 -32.95
CA SER A 184 -13.62 27.03 -33.54
C SER A 184 -14.45 26.89 -34.81
N THR A 185 -15.65 27.45 -34.77
CA THR A 185 -16.54 27.72 -35.89
C THR A 185 -15.72 27.98 -37.15
N ARG A 186 -15.79 27.04 -38.11
CA ARG A 186 -15.23 27.26 -39.45
C ARG A 186 -15.81 28.59 -39.96
N PRO A 187 -14.99 29.58 -40.36
CA PRO A 187 -15.52 30.78 -41.01
C PRO A 187 -16.31 30.31 -42.25
N PRO A 188 -17.47 30.91 -42.57
CA PRO A 188 -18.18 30.55 -43.79
C PRO A 188 -17.25 30.82 -44.97
N THR A 189 -16.78 29.76 -45.62
CA THR A 189 -15.91 29.87 -46.78
C THR A 189 -16.78 30.35 -47.94
N PRO A 190 -16.44 31.47 -48.63
CA PRO A 190 -17.24 31.94 -49.74
C PRO A 190 -17.22 30.92 -50.87
N ALA A 191 -18.39 30.61 -51.41
CA ALA A 191 -18.53 29.78 -52.61
C ALA A 191 -17.88 30.52 -53.79
N LEU A 192 -16.90 29.90 -54.44
CA LEU A 192 -16.47 30.31 -55.76
C LEU A 192 -16.28 29.06 -56.63
N LEU A 193 -17.05 29.02 -57.71
CA LEU A 193 -17.04 28.00 -58.75
C LEU A 193 -15.62 27.79 -59.32
N GLY A 194 -15.28 26.55 -59.64
CA GLY A 194 -14.17 26.23 -60.53
C GLY A 194 -13.76 24.77 -60.51
N SER A 195 -14.38 23.96 -61.36
CA SER A 195 -13.97 22.58 -61.67
C SER A 195 -12.56 22.52 -62.23
N LEU A 196 -11.71 21.62 -61.71
CA LEU A 196 -10.75 20.85 -62.51
C LEU A 196 -10.57 19.46 -61.90
N THR A 197 -10.68 18.47 -62.78
CA THR A 197 -10.73 17.02 -62.58
C THR A 197 -9.33 16.41 -62.41
N LEU A 198 -9.22 15.33 -61.61
CA LEU A 198 -8.31 14.14 -61.67
C LEU A 198 -7.72 13.75 -60.29
N PRO A 199 -7.33 12.48 -60.06
CA PRO A 199 -8.08 11.21 -60.10
C PRO A 199 -8.20 10.58 -58.68
N PRO A 200 -8.96 9.49 -58.46
CA PRO A 200 -9.21 8.98 -57.10
C PRO A 200 -8.00 8.23 -56.52
N PRO A 201 -7.71 8.35 -55.21
CA PRO A 201 -6.81 7.41 -54.55
C PRO A 201 -7.49 6.05 -54.38
N SER A 202 -6.77 5.03 -54.81
CA SER A 202 -7.07 3.60 -54.73
C SER A 202 -7.66 3.17 -53.38
N TRP A 203 -8.83 2.53 -53.44
CA TRP A 203 -9.28 1.63 -52.38
C TRP A 203 -8.32 0.46 -52.27
N SER A 204 -7.70 0.32 -51.10
CA SER A 204 -7.08 -0.93 -50.67
C SER A 204 -8.05 -1.63 -49.72
N PRO A 205 -8.33 -2.92 -49.92
CA PRO A 205 -9.36 -3.64 -49.20
C PRO A 205 -8.93 -3.96 -47.77
N THR A 206 -9.92 -3.91 -46.88
CA THR A 206 -9.90 -4.50 -45.55
C THR A 206 -9.41 -5.95 -45.62
N PRO A 207 -8.41 -6.37 -44.83
CA PRO A 207 -8.20 -7.79 -44.56
C PRO A 207 -9.13 -8.27 -43.44
N PRO A 208 -9.47 -9.57 -43.46
CA PRO A 208 -10.64 -10.14 -42.81
C PRO A 208 -10.39 -10.43 -41.34
N GLY A 209 -11.47 -10.60 -40.60
CA GLY A 209 -11.44 -10.93 -39.19
C GLY A 209 -10.75 -12.27 -38.84
N GLY A 210 -10.49 -12.38 -37.54
CA GLY A 210 -10.12 -13.59 -36.81
C GLY A 210 -8.73 -13.49 -36.17
N PRO A 211 -8.47 -14.11 -35.00
CA PRO A 211 -9.26 -15.15 -34.34
C PRO A 211 -9.71 -14.80 -32.91
N GLY A 212 -10.88 -15.32 -32.55
CA GLY A 212 -11.47 -15.20 -31.23
C GLY A 212 -10.66 -15.87 -30.12
N ASP A 213 -10.69 -15.24 -28.95
CA ASP A 213 -11.34 -15.79 -27.76
C ASP A 213 -11.04 -17.26 -27.40
N TRP A 214 -9.77 -17.65 -27.49
CA TRP A 214 -9.26 -18.91 -26.95
C TRP A 214 -8.75 -18.76 -25.50
N THR A 215 -8.49 -17.52 -25.05
CA THR A 215 -7.98 -17.25 -23.69
C THR A 215 -9.03 -17.46 -22.61
N VAL A 216 -10.32 -17.25 -22.90
CA VAL A 216 -11.41 -17.47 -21.95
C VAL A 216 -11.60 -18.97 -21.63
N TRP A 217 -11.49 -19.86 -22.62
CA TRP A 217 -11.59 -21.31 -22.42
C TRP A 217 -10.40 -21.90 -21.65
N VAL A 218 -9.20 -21.32 -21.80
CA VAL A 218 -8.00 -21.75 -21.06
C VAL A 218 -8.10 -21.39 -19.57
N ILE A 219 -8.71 -20.25 -19.23
CA ILE A 219 -8.90 -19.81 -17.83
C ILE A 219 -10.00 -20.64 -17.14
N ILE A 220 -11.06 -21.02 -17.86
CA ILE A 220 -12.14 -21.85 -17.29
C ILE A 220 -11.65 -23.30 -17.08
N GLY A 221 -10.86 -23.85 -17.99
CA GLY A 221 -10.29 -25.19 -17.83
C GLY A 221 -9.27 -25.31 -16.69
N SER A 222 -8.41 -24.30 -16.52
CA SER A 222 -7.37 -24.30 -15.48
C SER A 222 -7.92 -24.08 -14.07
N SER A 223 -8.97 -23.26 -13.92
CA SER A 223 -9.62 -23.04 -12.61
C SER A 223 -10.40 -24.26 -12.12
N ALA A 224 -11.10 -24.97 -13.00
CA ALA A 224 -11.81 -26.21 -12.63
C ALA A 224 -10.85 -27.34 -12.19
N GLY A 225 -9.70 -27.47 -12.88
CA GLY A 225 -8.67 -28.45 -12.50
C GLY A 225 -8.03 -28.18 -11.14
N LEU A 226 -7.75 -26.91 -10.83
CA LEU A 226 -7.21 -26.51 -9.53
C LEU A 226 -8.20 -26.80 -8.38
N VAL A 227 -9.49 -26.52 -8.60
CA VAL A 227 -10.53 -26.77 -7.60
C VAL A 227 -10.69 -28.28 -7.34
N LEU A 228 -10.67 -29.12 -8.38
CA LEU A 228 -10.73 -30.58 -8.20
C LEU A 228 -9.50 -31.15 -7.50
N LEU A 229 -8.30 -30.62 -7.76
CA LEU A 229 -7.07 -31.00 -7.04
C LEU A 229 -7.13 -30.60 -5.57
N LEU A 230 -7.66 -29.41 -5.25
CA LEU A 230 -7.84 -28.97 -3.87
C LEU A 230 -8.87 -29.83 -3.13
N ILE A 231 -10.01 -30.16 -3.77
CA ILE A 231 -11.02 -31.04 -3.16
C ILE A 231 -10.47 -32.45 -2.95
N GLY A 232 -9.76 -33.01 -3.94
CA GLY A 232 -9.12 -34.32 -3.82
C GLY A 232 -8.03 -34.35 -2.73
N GLY A 233 -7.20 -33.31 -2.65
CA GLY A 233 -6.19 -33.16 -1.60
C GLY A 233 -6.79 -33.05 -0.21
N CYS A 234 -7.86 -32.25 -0.05
CA CYS A 234 -8.59 -32.13 1.21
C CYS A 234 -9.26 -33.45 1.61
N ALA A 235 -9.88 -34.17 0.67
CA ALA A 235 -10.49 -35.47 0.95
C ALA A 235 -9.44 -36.51 1.36
N TRP A 236 -8.27 -36.52 0.72
CA TRP A 236 -7.15 -37.41 1.08
C TRP A 236 -6.59 -37.09 2.47
N LEU A 237 -6.40 -35.81 2.81
CA LEU A 237 -5.96 -35.39 4.14
C LEU A 237 -7.00 -35.72 5.22
N TYR A 238 -8.29 -35.55 4.91
CA TYR A 238 -9.37 -35.90 5.81
C TYR A 238 -9.42 -37.42 6.06
N HIS A 239 -9.22 -38.24 5.03
CA HIS A 239 -9.15 -39.69 5.19
C HIS A 239 -7.92 -40.12 5.99
N ARG A 240 -6.77 -39.47 5.78
CA ARG A 240 -5.53 -39.76 6.50
C ARG A 240 -5.60 -39.39 7.99
N GLN A 241 -6.31 -38.33 8.36
CA GLN A 241 -6.53 -38.00 9.78
C GLN A 241 -7.45 -38.99 10.48
N ARG A 242 -8.33 -39.68 9.75
CA ARG A 242 -9.26 -40.67 10.30
C ARG A 242 -8.62 -42.03 10.61
N GLU A 243 -7.41 -42.28 10.11
CA GLU A 243 -6.64 -43.49 10.41
C GLU A 243 -5.76 -43.38 11.67
N VAL A 244 -5.87 -42.29 12.45
CA VAL A 244 -5.26 -42.22 13.78
C VAL A 244 -6.24 -42.84 14.79
N PRO A 245 -5.96 -44.01 15.39
CA PRO A 245 -6.81 -44.59 16.42
C PRO A 245 -6.71 -43.77 17.70
N GLU A 246 -7.86 -43.51 18.35
CA GLU A 246 -7.93 -43.05 19.74
C GLU A 246 -7.20 -44.06 20.64
N GLU A 247 -6.15 -43.61 21.34
CA GLU A 247 -5.63 -44.34 22.50
C GLU A 247 -6.58 -44.14 23.68
N ASP A 248 -7.15 -45.26 24.12
CA ASP A 248 -8.08 -45.41 25.23
C ASP A 248 -7.46 -44.99 26.57
N GLY A 249 -8.29 -44.39 27.43
CA GLY A 249 -7.91 -43.96 28.77
C GLY A 249 -7.61 -45.11 29.73
N GLY A 250 -6.58 -44.92 30.57
CA GLY A 250 -6.21 -45.82 31.66
C GLY A 250 -6.03 -45.07 32.98
N SER A 251 -7.04 -45.18 33.85
CA SER A 251 -7.10 -44.70 35.23
C SER A 251 -6.26 -45.55 36.19
N GLN A 252 -5.38 -44.92 36.99
CA GLN A 252 -4.92 -45.39 38.31
C GLN A 252 -4.70 -44.12 39.17
N GLY A 253 -5.30 -43.89 40.33
CA GLY A 253 -5.86 -44.82 41.31
C GLY A 253 -4.85 -45.19 42.40
N GLY A 254 -4.21 -44.20 43.05
CA GLY A 254 -3.28 -44.40 44.17
C GLY A 254 -3.83 -43.83 45.47
N GLN A 255 -4.48 -44.69 46.26
CA GLN A 255 -5.07 -44.37 47.55
C GLN A 255 -4.03 -44.49 48.69
N LEU A 256 -4.05 -43.49 49.56
CA LEU A 256 -3.33 -43.37 50.83
C LEU A 256 -3.69 -44.54 51.78
N LYS A 257 -2.70 -45.17 52.42
CA LYS A 257 -2.90 -45.94 53.65
C LYS A 257 -1.76 -45.70 54.63
N THR A 258 -2.20 -45.57 55.87
CA THR A 258 -1.55 -45.31 57.16
C THR A 258 -0.34 -46.17 57.47
#